data_AF-A0A3Q3LFG4-F1
#
_entry.id   AF-A0A3Q3LFG4-F1
#
_cell.length_a   1.000
_cell.length_b   1.000
_cell.length_c   1.000
_cell.angle_alpha   90.00
_cell.angle_beta   90.00
_cell.angle_gamma   90.00
#
_symmetry.space_group_name_H-M   'P 1'
#
loop_
_entity.id
_entity.type
_entity.pdbx_description
1 polymer ?
#
loop_
_entity_poly.entity_id
_entity_poly.type
_entity_poly.pdbx_seq_one_letter_code
_entity_poly.pdbx_strand_id
1 'polypeptide(L)'
;MTAAPAEDLIKQWEREQARLRQQVVEEDTEDWQKEPDFSGLERVGGVDLSFIKGDDVNACAQLVVLSYPDLKLLYEDSQMVTLTAPYIAGFLAFRETPFLVEALQQLEKNQPTLLPQVVFVDGNGLFHYREFGLACHLGVFSGLPCVGVAKNLLQVQGVCKNEEHRSQIAALQKGGDSFPLTAASGKVLGKALRSSDKSSKPVYVSVGHKISLDTAVRLTYSCCRYRVPEPIRQADCHSREYLRTHFPAAGTGIKE
;
A
#
# COMPACT_ATOMS: atom_id res chain seq x y z
N MET A 1 -6.81 -3.07 -39.86
CA MET A 1 -7.21 -2.17 -38.76
C MET A 1 -7.69 -3.03 -37.60
N THR A 2 -6.82 -3.33 -36.63
CA THR A 2 -7.19 -4.03 -35.38
C THR A 2 -6.22 -3.61 -34.27
N ALA A 3 -6.40 -2.41 -33.73
CA ALA A 3 -5.80 -1.97 -32.46
C ALA A 3 -6.76 -2.19 -31.27
N ALA A 4 -7.76 -3.06 -31.43
CA ALA A 4 -9.05 -2.94 -30.73
C ALA A 4 -9.16 -3.51 -29.29
N PRO A 5 -8.45 -4.57 -28.84
CA PRO A 5 -8.73 -5.12 -27.49
C PRO A 5 -8.08 -4.34 -26.33
N ALA A 6 -6.84 -3.88 -26.50
CA ALA A 6 -6.07 -3.27 -25.42
C ALA A 6 -6.41 -1.79 -25.21
N GLU A 7 -6.63 -1.03 -26.30
CA GLU A 7 -6.97 0.40 -26.20
C GLU A 7 -8.33 0.64 -25.56
N ASP A 8 -9.33 -0.18 -25.90
CA ASP A 8 -10.67 -0.06 -25.32
C ASP A 8 -10.69 -0.45 -23.84
N LEU A 9 -9.93 -1.49 -23.46
CA LEU A 9 -9.74 -1.87 -22.07
C LEU A 9 -9.05 -0.77 -21.26
N ILE A 10 -7.99 -0.15 -21.81
CA ILE A 10 -7.31 0.98 -21.17
C ILE A 10 -8.29 2.12 -20.95
N LYS A 11 -9.03 2.55 -21.98
CA LYS A 11 -10.05 3.62 -21.85
C LYS A 11 -11.12 3.28 -20.82
N GLN A 12 -11.55 2.02 -20.75
CA GLN A 12 -12.49 1.55 -19.74
C GLN A 12 -11.91 1.69 -18.33
N TRP A 13 -10.68 1.20 -18.11
CA TRP A 13 -10.02 1.30 -16.82
C TRP A 13 -9.70 2.74 -16.41
N GLU A 14 -9.37 3.62 -17.35
CA GLU A 14 -9.17 5.05 -17.07
C GLU A 14 -10.45 5.71 -16.56
N ARG A 15 -11.58 5.44 -17.24
CA ARG A 15 -12.90 5.93 -16.78
C ARG A 15 -13.23 5.39 -15.40
N GLU A 16 -12.94 4.12 -15.14
CA GLU A 16 -13.22 3.50 -13.86
C GLU A 16 -12.33 4.05 -12.73
N GLN A 17 -11.03 4.27 -12.99
CA GLN A 17 -10.15 4.96 -12.03
C GLN A 17 -10.67 6.38 -11.74
N ALA A 18 -11.07 7.14 -12.76
CA ALA A 18 -11.62 8.48 -12.57
C ALA A 18 -12.92 8.46 -11.74
N ARG A 19 -13.81 7.49 -12.00
CA ARG A 19 -15.07 7.31 -11.26
C ARG A 19 -14.82 6.93 -9.80
N LEU A 20 -13.96 5.94 -9.54
CA LEU A 20 -13.66 5.47 -8.19
C LEU A 20 -12.83 6.49 -7.40
N ARG A 21 -11.96 7.26 -8.06
CA ARG A 21 -11.18 8.34 -7.45
C ARG A 21 -12.04 9.38 -6.75
N GLN A 22 -13.25 9.65 -7.26
CA GLN A 22 -14.21 10.58 -6.65
C GLN A 22 -14.75 10.10 -5.30
N GLN A 23 -14.59 8.81 -4.99
CA GLN A 23 -15.02 8.22 -3.71
C GLN A 23 -13.90 8.22 -2.66
N VAL A 24 -12.67 8.62 -3.03
CA VAL A 24 -11.57 8.69 -2.07
C VAL A 24 -11.80 9.84 -1.09
N VAL A 25 -11.87 9.53 0.20
CA VAL A 25 -11.86 10.51 1.28
C VAL A 25 -10.42 10.76 1.70
N GLU A 26 -9.96 12.01 1.63
CA GLU A 26 -8.59 12.42 1.93
C GLU A 26 -8.41 12.94 3.38
N GLU A 27 -9.42 12.76 4.22
CA GLU A 27 -9.53 13.27 5.58
C GLU A 27 -9.72 12.14 6.59
N ASP A 28 -9.44 12.43 7.85
CA ASP A 28 -9.66 11.50 8.97
C ASP A 28 -11.16 11.36 9.27
N THR A 29 -11.66 10.13 9.31
CA THR A 29 -13.08 9.81 9.55
C THR A 29 -13.35 9.16 10.90
N GLU A 30 -12.30 8.69 11.58
CA GLU A 30 -12.40 7.92 12.82
C GLU A 30 -11.82 8.71 14.00
N ASP A 31 -12.34 8.50 15.21
CA ASP A 31 -11.89 9.26 16.38
C ASP A 31 -10.43 8.96 16.77
N TRP A 32 -10.01 7.69 16.66
CA TRP A 32 -8.62 7.29 16.96
C TRP A 32 -7.57 8.02 16.09
N GLN A 33 -7.95 8.56 14.93
CA GLN A 33 -7.04 9.29 14.03
C GLN A 33 -6.69 10.68 14.57
N LYS A 34 -7.62 11.27 15.33
CA LYS A 34 -7.49 12.60 15.93
C LYS A 34 -6.66 12.55 17.21
N GLU A 35 -6.57 11.39 17.84
CA GLU A 35 -5.80 11.20 19.06
C GLU A 35 -4.28 11.24 18.77
N PRO A 36 -3.49 12.01 19.56
CA PRO A 36 -2.06 12.12 19.34
C PRO A 36 -1.32 10.78 19.40
N ASP A 37 -1.75 9.88 20.28
CA ASP A 37 -1.18 8.53 20.49
C ASP A 37 -1.96 7.41 19.79
N PHE A 38 -2.99 7.78 19.01
CA PHE A 38 -3.94 6.87 18.40
C PHE A 38 -4.75 6.03 19.40
N SER A 39 -5.07 6.59 20.58
CA SER A 39 -5.99 5.97 21.54
C SER A 39 -7.29 5.51 20.85
N GLY A 40 -7.66 4.25 21.09
CA GLY A 40 -8.77 3.57 20.42
C GLY A 40 -8.39 2.76 19.18
N LEU A 41 -7.16 2.91 18.66
CA LEU A 41 -6.62 2.00 17.65
C LEU A 41 -6.06 0.73 18.32
N GLU A 42 -6.58 -0.43 17.92
CA GLU A 42 -6.24 -1.73 18.49
C GLU A 42 -5.67 -2.70 17.45
N ARG A 43 -6.03 -2.51 16.16
CA ARG A 43 -5.68 -3.44 15.08
C ARG A 43 -5.30 -2.71 13.81
N VAL A 44 -4.11 -3.03 13.29
CA VAL A 44 -3.60 -2.55 12.00
C VAL A 44 -3.43 -3.73 11.05
N GLY A 45 -3.95 -3.59 9.84
CA GLY A 45 -3.84 -4.59 8.77
C GLY A 45 -2.63 -4.33 7.89
N GLY A 46 -2.07 -5.37 7.32
CA GLY A 46 -1.05 -5.30 6.28
C GLY A 46 -1.45 -6.20 5.12
N VAL A 47 -1.26 -5.73 3.89
CA VAL A 47 -1.47 -6.55 2.70
C VAL A 47 -0.27 -6.49 1.76
N ASP A 48 -0.01 -7.62 1.12
CA ASP A 48 0.99 -7.78 0.06
C ASP A 48 0.48 -8.74 -1.00
N LEU A 49 1.01 -8.60 -2.21
CA LEU A 49 0.80 -9.55 -3.29
C LEU A 49 2.15 -9.91 -3.90
N SER A 50 2.60 -11.13 -3.63
CA SER A 50 3.92 -11.62 -4.02
C SER A 50 3.81 -12.65 -5.12
N PHE A 51 4.46 -12.39 -6.25
CA PHE A 51 4.46 -13.26 -7.41
C PHE A 51 5.45 -14.42 -7.26
N ILE A 52 5.12 -15.55 -7.88
CA ILE A 52 6.09 -16.63 -8.10
C ILE A 52 7.23 -16.10 -8.99
N LYS A 53 8.48 -16.45 -8.69
CA LYS A 53 9.62 -15.95 -9.49
C LYS A 53 9.50 -16.43 -10.94
N GLY A 54 9.51 -15.49 -11.88
CA GLY A 54 9.42 -15.77 -13.32
C GLY A 54 7.98 -15.97 -13.81
N ASP A 55 6.98 -15.75 -12.95
CA ASP A 55 5.57 -15.85 -13.25
C ASP A 55 4.88 -14.54 -12.89
N ASP A 56 4.24 -13.89 -13.86
CA ASP A 56 3.52 -12.62 -13.69
C ASP A 56 2.00 -12.82 -13.54
N VAL A 57 1.55 -14.08 -13.47
CA VAL A 57 0.15 -14.49 -13.38
C VAL A 57 -0.16 -15.06 -12.00
N ASN A 58 0.68 -15.94 -11.44
CA ASN A 58 0.41 -16.57 -10.15
C ASN A 58 1.12 -15.85 -9.01
N ALA A 59 0.36 -15.53 -7.96
CA ALA A 59 0.84 -14.80 -6.80
C ALA A 59 0.17 -15.26 -5.51
N CYS A 60 0.85 -15.03 -4.39
CA CYS A 60 0.28 -15.14 -3.06
C CYS A 60 -0.30 -13.77 -2.67
N ALA A 61 -1.63 -13.69 -2.55
CA ALA A 61 -2.29 -12.61 -1.84
C ALA A 61 -2.16 -12.87 -0.33
N GLN A 62 -1.66 -11.88 0.40
CA GLN A 62 -1.44 -11.98 1.84
C GLN A 62 -2.19 -10.88 2.57
N LEU A 63 -2.93 -11.29 3.59
CA LEU A 63 -3.47 -10.41 4.63
C LEU A 63 -2.83 -10.78 5.97
N VAL A 64 -2.48 -9.77 6.75
CA VAL A 64 -2.10 -9.91 8.17
C VAL A 64 -2.84 -8.87 8.99
N VAL A 65 -3.15 -9.19 10.24
CA VAL A 65 -3.62 -8.22 11.24
C VAL A 65 -2.70 -8.29 12.44
N LEU A 66 -2.25 -7.12 12.88
CA LEU A 66 -1.38 -6.97 14.03
C LEU A 66 -2.11 -6.18 15.11
N SER A 67 -1.81 -6.47 16.37
CA SER A 67 -2.22 -5.62 17.48
C SER A 67 -1.53 -4.27 17.40
N TYR A 68 -2.15 -3.23 17.94
CA TYR A 68 -1.58 -1.91 18.12
C TYR A 68 -1.68 -1.51 19.60
N PRO A 69 -0.66 -0.87 20.20
CA PRO A 69 0.63 -0.48 19.62
C PRO A 69 1.69 -1.61 19.62
N ASP A 70 1.32 -2.79 20.11
CA ASP A 70 2.24 -3.92 20.35
C ASP A 70 2.79 -4.58 19.07
N LEU A 71 2.18 -4.34 17.90
CA LEU A 71 2.57 -4.89 16.60
C LEU A 71 2.86 -6.41 16.65
N LYS A 72 2.00 -7.16 17.36
CA LYS A 72 2.04 -8.63 17.43
C LYS A 72 1.05 -9.19 16.43
N LEU A 73 1.44 -10.22 15.69
CA LEU A 73 0.55 -10.88 14.73
C LEU A 73 -0.66 -11.49 15.47
N LEU A 74 -1.86 -11.14 15.04
CA LEU A 74 -3.14 -11.64 15.55
C LEU A 74 -3.82 -12.57 14.55
N TYR A 75 -3.67 -12.27 13.25
CA TYR A 75 -4.28 -13.00 12.16
C TYR A 75 -3.36 -12.98 10.93
N GLU A 76 -3.39 -14.07 10.17
CA GLU A 76 -2.77 -14.18 8.86
C GLU A 76 -3.66 -15.00 7.92
N ASP A 77 -3.64 -14.64 6.65
CA ASP A 77 -4.27 -15.41 5.57
C ASP A 77 -3.44 -15.29 4.29
N SER A 78 -3.06 -16.44 3.75
CA SER A 78 -2.22 -16.60 2.57
C SER A 78 -2.99 -17.37 1.51
N GLN A 79 -3.27 -16.73 0.38
CA GLN A 79 -4.06 -17.35 -0.70
C GLN A 79 -3.27 -17.31 -2.00
N MET A 80 -3.12 -18.48 -2.63
CA MET A 80 -2.61 -18.53 -4.00
C MET A 80 -3.70 -18.07 -4.97
N VAL A 81 -3.38 -17.08 -5.80
CA VAL A 81 -4.30 -16.45 -6.73
C VAL A 81 -3.69 -16.38 -8.13
N THR A 82 -4.57 -16.39 -9.13
CA THR A 82 -4.21 -16.33 -10.56
C THR A 82 -4.76 -15.03 -11.15
N LEU A 83 -3.88 -14.10 -11.49
CA LEU A 83 -4.20 -12.78 -12.01
C LEU A 83 -4.49 -12.85 -13.51
N THR A 84 -5.77 -12.96 -13.85
CA THR A 84 -6.24 -13.10 -15.24
C THR A 84 -6.26 -11.79 -16.03
N ALA A 85 -6.29 -10.65 -15.35
CA ALA A 85 -6.22 -9.34 -15.99
C ALA A 85 -4.79 -9.03 -16.51
N PRO A 86 -4.63 -8.36 -17.66
CA PRO A 86 -3.33 -8.09 -18.25
C PRO A 86 -2.50 -7.09 -17.41
N TYR A 87 -1.17 -7.22 -17.47
CA TYR A 87 -0.25 -6.25 -16.88
C TYR A 87 -0.17 -4.98 -17.73
N ILE A 88 -0.70 -3.87 -17.21
CA ILE A 88 -0.59 -2.54 -17.81
C ILE A 88 -0.11 -1.57 -16.73
N ALA A 89 0.99 -0.87 -17.01
CA ALA A 89 1.57 0.11 -16.09
C ALA A 89 0.53 1.18 -15.70
N GLY A 90 0.42 1.47 -14.41
CA GLY A 90 -0.60 2.38 -13.86
C GLY A 90 -1.99 1.75 -13.65
N PHE A 91 -2.15 0.45 -13.91
CA PHE A 91 -3.41 -0.29 -13.71
C PHE A 91 -3.24 -1.58 -12.89
N LEU A 92 -2.11 -1.73 -12.19
CA LEU A 92 -1.82 -2.90 -11.36
C LEU A 92 -2.94 -3.22 -10.37
N ALA A 93 -3.59 -2.19 -9.82
CA ALA A 93 -4.68 -2.33 -8.88
C ALA A 93 -5.88 -3.13 -9.43
N PHE A 94 -6.17 -3.10 -10.74
CA PHE A 94 -7.24 -3.93 -11.32
C PHE A 94 -6.94 -5.42 -11.27
N ARG A 95 -5.65 -5.79 -11.20
CA ARG A 95 -5.23 -7.19 -11.09
C ARG A 95 -5.24 -7.66 -9.64
N GLU A 96 -4.89 -6.79 -8.70
CA GLU A 96 -4.58 -7.18 -7.32
C GLU A 96 -5.74 -6.93 -6.35
N THR A 97 -6.48 -5.83 -6.52
CA THR A 97 -7.52 -5.41 -5.57
C THR A 97 -8.61 -6.46 -5.33
N PRO A 98 -9.15 -7.17 -6.34
CA PRO A 98 -10.21 -8.15 -6.12
C PRO A 98 -9.83 -9.21 -5.08
N PHE A 99 -8.60 -9.72 -5.14
CA PHE A 99 -8.11 -10.75 -4.23
C PHE A 99 -7.86 -10.22 -2.82
N LEU A 100 -7.36 -8.98 -2.70
CA LEU A 100 -7.15 -8.35 -1.40
C LEU A 100 -8.46 -7.98 -0.70
N VAL A 101 -9.47 -7.54 -1.47
CA VAL A 101 -10.83 -7.29 -0.97
C VAL A 101 -11.47 -8.59 -0.52
N GLU A 102 -11.32 -9.67 -1.30
CA GLU A 102 -11.83 -10.99 -0.92
C GLU A 102 -11.23 -11.47 0.41
N ALA A 103 -9.91 -11.34 0.61
CA ALA A 103 -9.26 -11.70 1.87
C ALA A 103 -9.83 -10.92 3.08
N LEU A 104 -10.08 -9.61 2.91
CA LEU A 104 -10.71 -8.78 3.95
C LEU A 104 -12.16 -9.21 4.23
N GLN A 105 -12.95 -9.49 3.19
CA GLN A 105 -14.34 -9.95 3.33
C GLN A 105 -14.42 -11.32 4.00
N GLN A 106 -13.50 -12.22 3.69
CA GLN A 106 -13.40 -13.52 4.35
C GLN A 106 -13.04 -13.36 5.83
N LEU A 107 -12.08 -12.48 6.17
CA LEU A 107 -11.78 -12.15 7.56
C LEU A 107 -13.01 -11.58 8.29
N GLU A 108 -13.69 -10.59 7.70
CA GLU A 108 -14.89 -9.98 8.30
C GLU A 108 -15.98 -11.02 8.59
N LYS A 109 -16.20 -11.95 7.65
CA LYS A 109 -17.19 -13.02 7.81
C LYS A 109 -16.79 -14.04 8.88
N ASN A 110 -15.52 -14.43 8.91
CA ASN A 110 -15.07 -15.57 9.70
C ASN A 110 -14.63 -15.17 11.13
N GLN A 111 -13.99 -14.01 11.27
CA GLN A 111 -13.45 -13.50 12.54
C GLN A 111 -13.61 -11.97 12.62
N PRO A 112 -14.86 -11.45 12.66
CA PRO A 112 -15.14 -10.01 12.60
C PRO A 112 -14.44 -9.19 13.70
N THR A 113 -14.20 -9.80 14.88
CA THR A 113 -13.50 -9.15 16.00
C THR A 113 -12.04 -8.84 15.70
N LEU A 114 -11.46 -9.45 14.67
CA LEU A 114 -10.09 -9.21 14.22
C LEU A 114 -10.02 -8.30 13.00
N LEU A 115 -11.14 -7.75 12.52
CA LEU A 115 -11.11 -6.80 11.40
C LEU A 115 -10.21 -5.59 11.77
N PRO A 116 -9.25 -5.21 10.90
CA PRO A 116 -8.37 -4.08 11.16
C PRO A 116 -9.13 -2.76 11.03
N GLN A 117 -8.75 -1.77 11.83
CA GLN A 117 -9.31 -0.42 11.74
C GLN A 117 -8.67 0.40 10.62
N VAL A 118 -7.51 -0.03 10.13
CA VAL A 118 -6.75 0.61 9.05
C VAL A 118 -5.85 -0.42 8.39
N VAL A 119 -5.71 -0.35 7.07
CA VAL A 119 -4.90 -1.28 6.28
C VAL A 119 -3.73 -0.56 5.63
N PHE A 120 -2.53 -1.10 5.85
CA PHE A 120 -1.30 -0.71 5.16
C PHE A 120 -1.10 -1.54 3.90
N VAL A 121 -0.84 -0.86 2.80
CA VAL A 121 -0.67 -1.47 1.49
C VAL A 121 0.76 -1.23 0.99
N ASP A 122 1.49 -2.29 0.61
CA ASP A 122 2.79 -2.17 -0.08
C ASP A 122 2.61 -1.64 -1.50
N GLY A 123 2.40 -0.33 -1.60
CA GLY A 123 2.04 0.31 -2.85
C GLY A 123 1.70 1.78 -2.64
N ASN A 124 1.22 2.41 -3.71
CA ASN A 124 0.85 3.82 -3.68
C ASN A 124 -0.66 3.99 -3.50
N GLY A 125 -1.06 5.10 -2.88
CA GLY A 125 -2.42 5.63 -2.86
C GLY A 125 -2.57 6.79 -3.85
N LEU A 126 -2.81 8.01 -3.34
CA LEU A 126 -2.94 9.22 -4.17
C LEU A 126 -1.64 9.59 -4.90
N PHE A 127 -0.47 9.16 -4.42
CA PHE A 127 0.81 9.37 -5.11
C PHE A 127 0.97 8.40 -6.29
N HIS A 128 0.16 8.58 -7.33
CA HIS A 128 0.04 7.65 -8.45
C HIS A 128 -0.24 8.38 -9.78
N TYR A 129 -0.06 7.68 -10.92
CA TYR A 129 -0.25 8.24 -12.27
C TYR A 129 -1.56 9.00 -12.45
N ARG A 130 -2.66 8.52 -11.85
CA ARG A 130 -4.00 9.11 -11.93
C ARG A 130 -4.58 9.42 -10.56
N GLU A 131 -3.71 9.69 -9.58
CA GLU A 131 -4.06 9.89 -8.17
C GLU A 131 -4.90 8.75 -7.55
N PHE A 132 -4.83 7.54 -8.10
CA PHE A 132 -5.65 6.41 -7.68
C PHE A 132 -4.86 5.11 -7.78
N GLY A 133 -3.98 4.89 -6.80
CA GLY A 133 -3.17 3.67 -6.68
C GLY A 133 -3.90 2.53 -5.96
N LEU A 134 -3.17 1.45 -5.71
CA LEU A 134 -3.69 0.24 -5.06
C LEU A 134 -4.33 0.51 -3.69
N ALA A 135 -3.71 1.36 -2.87
CA ALA A 135 -4.25 1.68 -1.55
C ALA A 135 -5.60 2.43 -1.63
N CYS A 136 -5.79 3.27 -2.65
CA CYS A 136 -7.07 3.93 -2.88
C CYS A 136 -8.13 2.95 -3.37
N HIS A 137 -7.76 2.08 -4.33
CA HIS A 137 -8.65 1.02 -4.81
C HIS A 137 -9.14 0.15 -3.65
N LEU A 138 -8.22 -0.40 -2.86
CA LEU A 138 -8.56 -1.26 -1.73
C LEU A 138 -9.43 -0.53 -0.70
N GLY A 139 -9.09 0.71 -0.36
CA GLY A 139 -9.87 1.50 0.60
C GLY A 139 -11.29 1.81 0.13
N VAL A 140 -11.48 2.17 -1.14
CA VAL A 140 -12.82 2.42 -1.71
C VAL A 140 -13.67 1.15 -1.73
N PHE A 141 -13.10 -0.01 -2.10
CA PHE A 141 -13.86 -1.26 -2.17
C PHE A 141 -14.11 -1.91 -0.82
N SER A 142 -13.17 -1.80 0.14
CA SER A 142 -13.34 -2.32 1.50
C SER A 142 -14.10 -1.38 2.43
N GLY A 143 -14.14 -0.08 2.11
CA GLY A 143 -14.67 0.96 2.99
C GLY A 143 -13.79 1.28 4.20
N LEU A 144 -12.62 0.64 4.34
CA LEU A 144 -11.69 0.82 5.46
C LEU A 144 -10.71 1.98 5.20
N PRO A 145 -10.22 2.63 6.27
CA PRO A 145 -9.03 3.47 6.17
C PRO A 145 -7.85 2.72 5.56
N CYS A 146 -7.20 3.31 4.55
CA CYS A 146 -6.06 2.71 3.87
C CYS A 146 -4.90 3.69 3.71
N VAL A 147 -3.68 3.19 3.91
CA VAL A 147 -2.42 3.92 3.72
C VAL A 147 -1.57 3.21 2.68
N GLY A 148 -1.15 3.92 1.64
CA GLY A 148 -0.15 3.42 0.70
C GLY A 148 1.26 3.75 1.19
N VAL A 149 2.09 2.73 1.38
CA VAL A 149 3.51 2.91 1.76
C VAL A 149 4.39 2.19 0.74
N ALA A 150 4.97 2.96 -0.18
CA ALA A 150 5.86 2.43 -1.20
C ALA A 150 7.33 2.41 -0.73
N LYS A 151 8.04 1.32 -1.04
CA LYS A 151 9.48 1.15 -0.72
C LYS A 151 10.41 1.96 -1.63
N ASN A 152 9.93 2.41 -2.80
CA ASN A 152 10.70 3.14 -3.81
C ASN A 152 9.86 4.32 -4.35
N LEU A 153 10.54 5.35 -4.86
CA LEU A 153 9.86 6.53 -5.42
C LEU A 153 9.20 6.16 -6.74
N LEU A 154 7.89 6.33 -6.83
CA LEU A 154 7.18 6.34 -8.11
C LEU A 154 7.42 7.69 -8.80
N GLN A 155 7.96 7.68 -10.02
CA GLN A 155 8.25 8.90 -10.77
C GLN A 155 7.03 9.31 -11.60
N VAL A 156 6.14 10.11 -11.02
CA VAL A 156 4.85 10.51 -11.58
C VAL A 156 4.52 11.95 -11.19
N GLN A 157 3.58 12.57 -11.90
CA GLN A 157 3.04 13.90 -11.55
C GLN A 157 4.14 14.98 -11.46
N GLY A 158 5.22 14.84 -12.23
CA GLY A 158 6.38 15.76 -12.19
C GLY A 158 7.39 15.50 -11.07
N VAL A 159 7.12 14.56 -10.16
CA VAL A 159 8.06 14.15 -9.12
C VAL A 159 9.03 13.12 -9.69
N CYS A 160 10.33 13.39 -9.58
CA CYS A 160 11.39 12.55 -10.14
C CYS A 160 12.59 12.42 -9.20
N LYS A 161 13.41 11.39 -9.40
CA LYS A 161 14.60 11.13 -8.58
C LYS A 161 15.79 12.01 -9.01
N ASN A 162 15.63 13.32 -8.90
CA ASN A 162 16.64 14.32 -9.27
C ASN A 162 17.58 14.66 -8.11
N GLU A 163 18.43 15.69 -8.29
CA GLU A 163 19.37 16.15 -7.27
C GLU A 163 18.67 16.79 -6.07
N GLU A 164 17.63 17.57 -6.30
CA GLU A 164 16.81 18.16 -5.26
C GLU A 164 16.21 17.09 -4.33
N HIS A 165 15.62 16.03 -4.90
CA HIS A 165 15.08 14.91 -4.14
C HIS A 165 16.15 14.22 -3.28
N ARG A 166 17.36 14.05 -3.83
CA ARG A 166 18.49 13.48 -3.07
C ARG A 166 18.91 14.39 -1.92
N SER A 167 18.96 15.70 -2.15
CA SER A 167 19.28 16.69 -1.12
C SER A 167 18.22 16.72 -0.01
N GLN A 168 16.93 16.64 -0.36
CA GLN A 168 15.84 16.54 0.62
C GLN A 168 15.94 15.26 1.46
N ILE A 169 16.28 14.11 0.86
CA ILE A 169 16.56 12.87 1.60
C ILE A 169 17.76 13.05 2.55
N ALA A 170 18.84 13.67 2.08
CA ALA A 170 20.03 13.92 2.89
C ALA A 170 19.76 14.89 4.07
N ALA A 171 18.76 15.76 3.93
CA ALA A 171 18.33 16.67 4.99
C ALA A 171 17.55 15.97 6.12
N LEU A 172 16.99 14.78 5.91
CA LEU A 172 16.28 14.01 6.95
C LEU A 172 17.26 13.46 7.99
N GLN A 173 17.24 13.98 9.22
CA GLN A 173 18.25 13.69 10.24
C GLN A 173 17.89 12.53 11.15
N LYS A 174 16.61 12.36 11.47
CA LYS A 174 16.11 11.36 12.41
C LYS A 174 14.84 10.65 11.90
N GLY A 175 14.51 9.55 12.55
CA GLY A 175 13.24 8.85 12.39
C GLY A 175 12.07 9.80 12.62
N GLY A 176 11.06 9.72 11.76
CA GLY A 176 9.88 10.59 11.78
C GLY A 176 10.04 11.85 10.93
N ASP A 177 11.26 12.25 10.57
CA ASP A 177 11.45 13.37 9.63
C ASP A 177 10.84 13.01 8.27
N SER A 178 10.18 13.99 7.66
CA SER A 178 9.55 13.82 6.34
C SER A 178 9.52 15.11 5.54
N PHE A 179 9.37 14.99 4.22
CA PHE A 179 9.16 16.12 3.31
C PHE A 179 8.05 15.81 2.28
N PRO A 180 7.32 16.84 1.80
CA PRO A 180 6.20 16.64 0.88
C PRO A 180 6.67 16.21 -0.52
N LEU A 181 5.87 15.35 -1.15
CA LEU A 181 5.96 15.02 -2.58
C LEU A 181 4.94 15.88 -3.32
N THR A 182 5.41 17.02 -3.80
CA THR A 182 4.57 18.04 -4.47
C THR A 182 4.55 17.79 -5.98
N ALA A 183 3.36 17.55 -6.53
CA ALA A 183 3.15 17.41 -7.96
C ALA A 183 3.42 18.73 -8.71
N ALA A 184 3.60 18.64 -10.03
CA ALA A 184 3.75 19.80 -10.91
C ALA A 184 2.54 20.77 -10.84
N SER A 185 1.37 20.28 -10.44
CA SER A 185 0.17 21.08 -10.19
C SER A 185 0.24 21.90 -8.90
N GLY A 186 1.24 21.67 -8.04
CA GLY A 186 1.35 22.24 -6.69
C GLY A 186 0.65 21.43 -5.60
N LYS A 187 -0.09 20.36 -5.95
CA LYS A 187 -0.77 19.49 -4.98
C LYS A 187 0.26 18.57 -4.28
N VAL A 188 0.17 18.47 -2.95
CA VAL A 188 0.93 17.47 -2.19
C VAL A 188 0.20 16.13 -2.27
N LEU A 189 0.85 15.12 -2.86
CA LEU A 189 0.23 13.80 -3.08
C LEU A 189 0.74 12.71 -2.11
N GLY A 190 1.80 13.00 -1.39
CA GLY A 190 2.41 12.10 -0.40
C GLY A 190 3.53 12.78 0.36
N LYS A 191 4.20 12.04 1.25
CA LYS A 191 5.44 12.46 1.89
C LYS A 191 6.50 11.36 1.77
N ALA A 192 7.76 11.76 1.57
CA ALA A 192 8.90 10.88 1.82
C ALA A 192 9.17 10.90 3.34
N LEU A 193 9.18 9.73 3.97
CA LEU A 193 9.34 9.56 5.42
C LEU A 193 10.63 8.78 5.70
N ARG A 194 11.52 9.34 6.52
CA ARG A 194 12.59 8.57 7.17
C ARG A 194 11.98 7.79 8.32
N SER A 195 11.61 6.55 8.06
CA SER A 195 10.86 5.70 8.99
C SER A 195 11.69 5.06 10.10
N SER A 196 13.01 5.10 10.02
CA SER A 196 13.91 4.49 11.01
C SER A 196 15.23 5.24 11.09
N ASP A 197 15.76 5.41 12.31
CA ASP A 197 17.10 5.99 12.50
C ASP A 197 18.20 5.13 11.84
N LYS A 198 17.96 3.82 11.75
CA LYS A 198 18.89 2.82 11.18
C LYS A 198 18.95 2.83 9.65
N SER A 199 18.10 3.61 8.97
CA SER A 199 18.09 3.68 7.51
C SER A 199 17.90 5.11 7.02
N SER A 200 18.76 5.54 6.11
CA SER A 200 18.61 6.82 5.39
C SER A 200 17.66 6.72 4.19
N LYS A 201 17.32 5.51 3.73
CA LYS A 201 16.42 5.31 2.58
C LYS A 201 14.97 5.47 3.06
N PRO A 202 14.24 6.52 2.61
CA PRO A 202 12.88 6.75 3.07
C PRO A 202 11.90 5.70 2.53
N VAL A 203 10.71 5.67 3.10
CA VAL A 203 9.50 5.13 2.48
C VAL A 203 8.64 6.29 1.97
N TYR A 204 7.76 6.02 1.01
CA TYR A 204 6.90 7.03 0.40
C TYR A 204 5.45 6.76 0.82
N VAL A 205 4.92 7.63 1.67
CA VAL A 205 3.59 7.48 2.26
C VAL A 205 2.61 8.34 1.48
N SER A 206 1.46 7.78 1.15
CA SER A 206 0.36 8.49 0.49
C SER A 206 -0.98 8.02 1.03
N VAL A 207 -1.97 8.92 1.01
CA VAL A 207 -3.34 8.60 1.40
C VAL A 207 -3.90 7.54 0.48
N GLY A 208 -4.50 6.48 1.04
CA GLY A 208 -5.34 5.54 0.30
C GLY A 208 -6.80 5.97 0.36
N HIS A 209 -7.39 5.93 1.55
CA HIS A 209 -8.80 6.27 1.79
C HIS A 209 -9.03 6.55 3.27
N LYS A 210 -9.94 7.49 3.62
CA LYS A 210 -10.42 7.75 4.99
C LYS A 210 -9.31 8.00 6.01
N ILE A 211 -8.24 8.67 5.59
CA ILE A 211 -7.14 9.07 6.46
C ILE A 211 -6.46 10.29 5.87
N SER A 212 -6.11 11.26 6.70
CA SER A 212 -5.34 12.42 6.25
C SER A 212 -3.88 12.05 6.00
N LEU A 213 -3.20 12.80 5.14
CA LEU A 213 -1.79 12.53 4.84
C LEU A 213 -0.89 12.66 6.08
N ASP A 214 -1.21 13.58 6.98
CA ASP A 214 -0.41 13.75 8.20
C ASP A 214 -0.60 12.57 9.16
N THR A 215 -1.85 12.17 9.41
CA THR A 215 -2.18 10.99 10.21
C THR A 215 -1.57 9.72 9.62
N ALA A 216 -1.65 9.54 8.30
CA ALA A 216 -1.03 8.41 7.60
C ALA A 216 0.49 8.34 7.82
N VAL A 217 1.19 9.47 7.80
CA VAL A 217 2.64 9.54 8.02
C VAL A 217 3.00 9.26 9.47
N ARG A 218 2.29 9.88 10.43
CA ARG A 218 2.49 9.61 11.87
C ARG A 218 2.26 8.15 12.21
N LEU A 219 1.18 7.56 11.69
CA LEU A 219 0.82 6.16 11.93
C LEU A 219 1.79 5.20 11.26
N THR A 220 2.25 5.51 10.03
CA THR A 220 3.30 4.72 9.38
C THR A 220 4.55 4.68 10.24
N TYR A 221 4.98 5.82 10.78
CA TYR A 221 6.14 5.88 11.66
C TYR A 221 5.94 5.11 12.97
N SER A 222 4.76 5.20 13.62
CA SER A 222 4.49 4.44 14.85
C SER A 222 4.47 2.94 14.62
N CYS A 223 4.18 2.49 13.39
CA CYS A 223 4.22 1.08 13.01
C CYS A 223 5.62 0.58 12.58
N CYS A 224 6.66 1.42 12.62
CA CYS A 224 8.00 1.08 12.14
C CYS A 224 8.95 0.63 13.27
N ARG A 225 9.13 -0.69 13.43
CA ARG A 225 10.28 -1.26 14.17
C ARG A 225 11.57 -1.25 13.35
N TYR A 226 11.43 -1.28 12.04
CA TYR A 226 12.49 -1.22 11.04
C TYR A 226 12.14 -0.16 9.99
N ARG A 227 12.86 -0.14 8.86
CA ARG A 227 12.57 0.77 7.74
C ARG A 227 11.15 0.58 7.18
N VAL A 228 10.69 -0.66 7.01
CA VAL A 228 9.34 -0.96 6.49
C VAL A 228 8.41 -1.14 7.69
N PRO A 229 7.19 -0.57 7.69
CA PRO A 229 6.25 -0.72 8.80
C PRO A 229 5.89 -2.19 8.99
N GLU A 230 5.71 -2.60 10.25
CA GLU A 230 5.50 -4.00 10.62
C GLU A 230 4.36 -4.68 9.86
N PRO A 231 3.19 -4.06 9.62
CA PRO A 231 2.13 -4.73 8.86
C PRO A 231 2.56 -5.12 7.44
N ILE A 232 3.26 -4.24 6.73
CA ILE A 232 3.78 -4.54 5.38
C ILE A 232 4.92 -5.54 5.45
N ARG A 233 5.81 -5.39 6.44
CA ARG A 233 6.94 -6.32 6.61
C ARG A 233 6.44 -7.74 6.87
N GLN A 234 5.45 -7.91 7.73
CA GLN A 234 4.84 -9.22 8.00
C GLN A 234 4.12 -9.75 6.76
N ALA A 235 3.32 -8.94 6.07
CA ALA A 235 2.70 -9.39 4.83
C ALA A 235 3.73 -9.91 3.79
N ASP A 236 4.80 -9.17 3.53
CA ASP A 236 5.88 -9.59 2.61
C ASP A 236 6.65 -10.82 3.10
N CYS A 237 6.88 -10.96 4.41
CA CYS A 237 7.54 -12.15 4.96
C CYS A 237 6.69 -13.41 4.81
N HIS A 238 5.41 -13.34 5.18
CA HIS A 238 4.50 -14.48 5.17
C HIS A 238 4.12 -14.89 3.75
N SER A 239 3.92 -13.93 2.84
CA SER A 239 3.66 -14.23 1.43
C SER A 239 4.83 -14.97 0.77
N ARG A 240 6.07 -14.52 1.00
CA ARG A 240 7.29 -15.19 0.49
C ARG A 240 7.51 -16.57 1.10
N GLU A 241 7.24 -16.72 2.39
CA GLU A 241 7.35 -18.00 3.08
C GLU A 241 6.34 -19.03 2.56
N TYR A 242 5.10 -18.57 2.31
CA TYR A 242 4.07 -19.39 1.67
C TYR A 242 4.52 -19.88 0.29
N LEU A 243 5.05 -18.99 -0.55
CA LEU A 243 5.59 -19.34 -1.86
C LEU A 243 6.76 -20.31 -1.76
N ARG A 244 7.70 -20.09 -0.84
CA ARG A 244 8.87 -20.96 -0.63
C ARG A 244 8.45 -22.39 -0.26
N THR A 245 7.43 -22.52 0.58
CA THR A 245 6.95 -23.81 1.09
C THR A 245 6.12 -24.57 0.06
N HIS A 246 5.22 -23.88 -0.66
CA HIS A 246 4.30 -24.52 -1.60
C HIS A 246 4.84 -24.58 -3.04
N PHE A 247 5.82 -23.73 -3.39
CA PHE A 247 6.40 -23.62 -4.73
C PHE A 247 7.95 -23.56 -4.70
N PRO A 248 8.63 -24.54 -4.07
CA PRO A 248 10.08 -24.50 -3.83
C PRO A 248 10.93 -24.50 -5.11
N ALA A 249 10.38 -24.97 -6.24
CA ALA A 249 11.08 -25.01 -7.53
C ALA A 249 11.22 -23.63 -8.21
N ALA A 250 10.47 -22.61 -7.76
CA ALA A 250 10.56 -21.25 -8.24
C ALA A 250 11.42 -20.42 -7.28
N GLY A 251 12.74 -20.48 -7.44
CA GLY A 251 13.70 -19.95 -6.45
C GLY A 251 13.38 -18.54 -5.94
N THR A 252 13.49 -18.29 -4.64
CA THR A 252 13.17 -17.02 -4.00
C THR A 252 14.16 -15.92 -4.40
N GLY A 253 13.73 -14.95 -5.22
CA GLY A 253 14.51 -13.76 -5.60
C GLY A 253 14.08 -12.52 -4.81
N ILE A 254 15.05 -11.83 -4.22
CA ILE A 254 14.87 -10.54 -3.54
C ILE A 254 14.51 -9.50 -4.62
N LYS A 255 13.43 -8.71 -4.42
CA LYS A 255 13.10 -7.55 -5.29
C LYS A 255 14.24 -6.52 -5.15
N GLU A 256 14.91 -6.17 -6.25
CA GLU A 256 15.74 -4.95 -6.34
C GLU A 256 14.86 -3.67 -6.37
#